data_AF-Q5C2A5-F1
#
_entry.id   AF-Q5C2A5-F1
#
_cell.length_a   1.000
_cell.length_b   1.000
_cell.length_c   1.000
_cell.angle_alpha   90.00
_cell.angle_beta   90.00
_cell.angle_gamma   90.00
#
_symmetry.space_group_name_H-M   'P 1'
#
loop_
_entity.id
_entity.type
_entity.pdbx_description
1 polymer ?
#
loop_
_entity_poly.entity_id
_entity_poly.type
_entity_poly.pdbx_seq_one_letter_code
_entity_poly.pdbx_strand_id
1 'polypeptide(L)'
;HKSIECMWNYLDIPSTRLEDWVLRGYQFRDSEEFKHLKNVNAFYQAGTSRLGNPVFYYIARRYKSREYQRVEYPFIICLVSMTLDAYRNKPFEVVIDFTHTSVENRFKNDLLNKWASIIGPVLREYLVAAYIYNCNSWVREYTKMHDRFFSPIKGSRKLVFIDHPSRLNEYIEPDQQRLPAGTLVLEEDLRVFNGALKLSHKDTKVAIKVCTNAIQVTSTEKTKVLGHSVILNDVYFASENEEVGLVDNNQFTLTILNDNGPLSFVHDASDSIVQAIIHIRTRWALSQPDTPAIHAKIRPRDVPGTLLNIALLNLGSSDPNLRSAAYNLLCALTQTFNLKIEGQLLETKGLCIPGNNTLFITEISNRLAQLEPHLTLEFLEECIQGFSRSSIEMKHLCLEYITPWLPNLTRFCRSDDAKRQKVNVIIDKLITLTIEEEQMYPSIQIKIWGKLGQVPQLLGLVLDNFIQRSVSCGLGSLQAKIMA
;
A
#
# COMPACT_ATOMS: atom_id res chain seq x y z
N HIS A 1 -19.27 -19.97 -50.63
CA HIS A 1 -19.05 -21.42 -50.42
C HIS A 1 -17.57 -21.78 -50.52
N LYS A 2 -16.90 -21.86 -49.36
CA LYS A 2 -15.77 -22.73 -49.01
C LYS A 2 -15.75 -22.72 -47.47
N SER A 3 -15.88 -23.89 -46.86
CA SER A 3 -16.27 -24.07 -45.47
C SER A 3 -15.17 -23.61 -44.49
N ILE A 4 -15.60 -22.90 -43.44
CA ILE A 4 -14.81 -22.55 -42.26
C ILE A 4 -14.92 -23.73 -41.28
N GLU A 5 -14.48 -24.91 -41.71
CA GLU A 5 -14.52 -26.15 -40.91
C GLU A 5 -13.11 -26.67 -40.57
N CYS A 6 -12.08 -25.86 -40.75
CA CYS A 6 -10.70 -26.28 -40.53
C CYS A 6 -9.96 -25.34 -39.58
N MET A 7 -10.36 -25.32 -38.31
CA MET A 7 -9.48 -24.89 -37.20
C MET A 7 -9.85 -25.47 -35.83
N TRP A 8 -10.63 -26.56 -35.78
CA TRP A 8 -10.98 -27.27 -34.54
C TRP A 8 -10.98 -28.80 -34.67
N ASN A 9 -10.35 -29.37 -35.70
CA ASN A 9 -10.21 -30.83 -35.86
C ASN A 9 -8.90 -31.41 -35.31
N TYR A 10 -8.31 -30.77 -34.31
CA TYR A 10 -7.31 -31.39 -33.45
C TYR A 10 -7.75 -31.20 -32.00
N LEU A 11 -8.55 -32.15 -31.51
CA LEU A 11 -8.60 -32.70 -30.15
C LEU A 11 -9.99 -33.30 -29.84
N ASP A 12 -10.38 -34.34 -30.58
CA ASP A 12 -11.05 -35.46 -29.93
C ASP A 12 -9.96 -36.27 -29.23
N ILE A 13 -9.58 -35.86 -28.01
CA ILE A 13 -8.64 -36.58 -27.13
C ILE A 13 -9.13 -36.44 -25.67
N PRO A 14 -9.08 -37.50 -24.85
CA PRO A 14 -10.07 -37.78 -23.78
C PRO A 14 -9.89 -36.99 -22.48
N SER A 15 -10.80 -37.26 -21.54
CA SER A 15 -10.90 -36.86 -20.12
C SER A 15 -9.62 -36.91 -19.26
N THR A 16 -8.48 -37.35 -19.81
CA THR A 16 -7.23 -37.61 -19.07
C THR A 16 -6.56 -36.35 -18.56
N ARG A 17 -6.73 -35.19 -19.22
CA ARG A 17 -6.09 -33.95 -18.75
C ARG A 17 -6.61 -33.51 -17.39
N LEU A 18 -7.93 -33.47 -17.18
CA LEU A 18 -8.47 -33.05 -15.88
C LEU A 18 -8.03 -34.01 -14.78
N GLU A 19 -8.15 -35.32 -15.03
CA GLU A 19 -7.73 -36.40 -14.12
C GLU A 19 -6.25 -36.30 -13.73
N ASP A 20 -5.37 -36.03 -14.68
CA ASP A 20 -3.93 -35.81 -14.41
C ASP A 20 -3.71 -34.62 -13.46
N TRP A 21 -4.45 -33.53 -13.66
CA TRP A 21 -4.35 -32.34 -12.81
C TRP A 21 -5.00 -32.52 -11.45
N VAL A 22 -6.01 -33.39 -11.34
CA VAL A 22 -6.57 -33.84 -10.06
C VAL A 22 -5.53 -34.66 -9.29
N LEU A 23 -4.90 -35.65 -9.94
CA LEU A 23 -3.85 -36.48 -9.35
C LEU A 23 -2.65 -35.64 -8.90
N ARG A 24 -2.20 -34.68 -9.72
CA ARG A 24 -1.17 -33.71 -9.33
C ARG A 24 -1.61 -32.86 -8.14
N GLY A 25 -2.86 -32.43 -8.10
CA GLY A 25 -3.41 -31.74 -6.93
C GLY A 25 -3.29 -32.56 -5.65
N TYR A 26 -3.55 -33.87 -5.70
CA TYR A 26 -3.32 -34.77 -4.58
C TYR A 26 -1.83 -34.91 -4.21
N GLN A 27 -0.93 -34.95 -5.20
CA GLN A 27 0.53 -35.01 -4.96
C GLN A 27 1.05 -33.77 -4.22
N PHE A 28 0.51 -32.59 -4.54
CA PHE A 28 0.91 -31.34 -3.89
C PHE A 28 0.06 -30.97 -2.68
N ARG A 29 -0.88 -31.84 -2.25
CA ARG A 29 -1.80 -31.53 -1.15
C ARG A 29 -1.06 -31.15 0.14
N ASP A 30 0.11 -31.73 0.35
CA ASP A 30 0.92 -31.51 1.54
C ASP A 30 1.91 -30.34 1.40
N SER A 31 2.04 -29.71 0.22
CA SER A 31 2.88 -28.53 0.05
C SER A 31 2.26 -27.32 0.77
N GLU A 32 3.10 -26.55 1.45
CA GLU A 32 2.66 -25.38 2.22
C GLU A 32 2.02 -24.32 1.33
N GLU A 33 2.55 -24.13 0.11
CA GLU A 33 1.99 -23.18 -0.86
C GLU A 33 0.60 -23.60 -1.36
N PHE A 34 0.37 -24.90 -1.56
CA PHE A 34 -0.94 -25.41 -2.00
C PHE A 34 -1.95 -25.37 -0.87
N LYS A 35 -1.55 -25.71 0.37
CA LYS A 35 -2.38 -25.52 1.57
C LYS A 35 -2.74 -24.06 1.76
N HIS A 36 -1.78 -23.15 1.59
CA HIS A 36 -2.03 -21.72 1.65
C HIS A 36 -3.07 -21.30 0.61
N LEU A 37 -2.90 -21.71 -0.66
CA LEU A 37 -3.84 -21.41 -1.74
C LEU A 37 -5.27 -21.95 -1.45
N LYS A 38 -5.36 -23.14 -0.87
CA LYS A 38 -6.64 -23.71 -0.46
C LYS A 38 -7.27 -22.90 0.68
N ASN A 39 -6.48 -22.51 1.68
CA ASN A 39 -6.93 -21.78 2.86
C ASN A 39 -7.37 -20.34 2.55
N VAL A 40 -6.76 -19.69 1.55
CA VAL A 40 -7.24 -18.37 1.11
C VAL A 40 -8.62 -18.45 0.45
N ASN A 41 -9.14 -19.63 0.12
CA ASN A 41 -10.48 -19.80 -0.47
C ASN A 41 -10.67 -18.90 -1.71
N ALA A 42 -9.70 -18.95 -2.64
CA ALA A 42 -9.79 -18.26 -3.92
C ALA A 42 -10.78 -18.96 -4.88
N PHE A 43 -10.96 -20.29 -4.73
CA PHE A 43 -11.97 -21.07 -5.44
C PHE A 43 -12.59 -22.10 -4.50
N TYR A 44 -13.92 -22.16 -4.41
CA TYR A 44 -14.64 -23.10 -3.55
C TYR A 44 -16.05 -23.38 -4.07
N GLN A 45 -16.63 -24.52 -3.67
CA GLN A 45 -18.04 -24.83 -3.88
C GLN A 45 -18.85 -24.42 -2.65
N ALA A 46 -19.98 -23.74 -2.83
CA ALA A 46 -20.92 -23.51 -1.76
C ALA A 46 -22.33 -23.19 -2.28
N GLY A 47 -23.36 -23.77 -1.65
CA GLY A 47 -24.75 -23.52 -2.01
C GLY A 47 -25.17 -24.16 -3.34
N THR A 48 -26.43 -23.91 -3.70
CA THR A 48 -27.08 -24.45 -4.90
C THR A 48 -27.93 -23.36 -5.55
N SER A 49 -27.95 -23.32 -6.88
CA SER A 49 -28.75 -22.35 -7.63
C SER A 49 -30.24 -22.69 -7.56
N ARG A 50 -31.10 -21.76 -7.98
CA ARG A 50 -32.54 -22.00 -8.12
C ARG A 50 -32.87 -23.16 -9.07
N LEU A 51 -31.96 -23.52 -9.97
CA LEU A 51 -32.09 -24.65 -10.89
C LEU A 51 -31.57 -25.97 -10.30
N GLY A 52 -31.14 -25.98 -9.04
CA GLY A 52 -30.61 -27.18 -8.39
C GLY A 52 -29.16 -27.49 -8.74
N ASN A 53 -28.43 -26.59 -9.42
CA ASN A 53 -27.03 -26.82 -9.79
C ASN A 53 -26.08 -26.41 -8.65
N PRO A 54 -24.99 -27.14 -8.39
CA PRO A 54 -23.95 -26.70 -7.47
C PRO A 54 -23.34 -25.37 -7.95
N VAL A 55 -23.16 -24.44 -7.01
CA VAL A 55 -22.55 -23.13 -7.28
C VAL A 55 -21.11 -23.10 -6.79
N PHE A 56 -20.20 -22.68 -7.65
CA PHE A 56 -18.80 -22.45 -7.33
C PHE A 56 -18.50 -20.95 -7.30
N TYR A 57 -17.55 -20.54 -6.47
CA TYR A 57 -17.16 -19.15 -6.31
C TYR A 57 -15.68 -19.02 -6.65
N TYR A 58 -15.34 -18.10 -7.55
CA TYR A 58 -13.98 -17.65 -7.77
C TYR A 58 -13.83 -16.21 -7.26
N ILE A 59 -13.01 -16.02 -6.23
CA ILE A 59 -12.76 -14.71 -5.61
C ILE A 59 -11.40 -14.22 -6.10
N ALA A 60 -11.41 -13.45 -7.20
CA ALA A 60 -10.20 -13.12 -7.95
C ALA A 60 -9.16 -12.40 -7.09
N ARG A 61 -9.57 -11.46 -6.24
CA ARG A 61 -8.68 -10.70 -5.34
C ARG A 61 -7.86 -11.56 -4.37
N ARG A 62 -8.32 -12.78 -4.06
CA ARG A 62 -7.63 -13.71 -3.13
C ARG A 62 -6.53 -14.54 -3.81
N TYR A 63 -6.48 -14.55 -5.14
CA TYR A 63 -5.38 -15.17 -5.87
C TYR A 63 -4.29 -14.13 -6.15
N LYS A 64 -3.10 -14.28 -5.56
CA LYS A 64 -1.97 -13.36 -5.78
C LYS A 64 -0.92 -14.00 -6.70
N SER A 65 -0.90 -13.59 -7.96
CA SER A 65 -0.07 -14.21 -9.02
C SER A 65 1.43 -14.24 -8.70
N ARG A 66 1.95 -13.23 -7.97
CA ARG A 66 3.37 -13.15 -7.60
C ARG A 66 3.81 -14.25 -6.63
N GLU A 67 2.97 -14.63 -5.69
CA GLU A 67 3.27 -15.67 -4.69
C GLU A 67 3.50 -17.03 -5.35
N TYR A 68 2.81 -17.28 -6.46
CA TYR A 68 2.88 -18.54 -7.20
C TYR A 68 3.79 -18.49 -8.44
N GLN A 69 4.49 -17.37 -8.68
CA GLN A 69 5.32 -17.23 -9.88
C GLN A 69 6.59 -18.10 -9.84
N ARG A 70 7.09 -18.44 -8.64
CA ARG A 70 8.26 -19.30 -8.44
C ARG A 70 7.91 -20.79 -8.42
N VAL A 71 6.63 -21.11 -8.44
CA VAL A 71 6.15 -22.49 -8.40
C VAL A 71 6.16 -23.06 -9.82
N GLU A 72 6.76 -24.23 -9.97
CA GLU A 72 6.84 -24.94 -11.26
C GLU A 72 5.44 -25.35 -11.80
N TYR A 73 4.50 -25.61 -10.88
CA TYR A 73 3.16 -26.09 -11.16
C TYR A 73 2.06 -25.02 -10.94
N PRO A 74 1.04 -24.94 -11.82
CA PRO A 74 -0.06 -24.01 -11.67
C PRO A 74 -1.07 -24.50 -10.62
N PHE A 75 -0.78 -24.28 -9.33
CA PHE A 75 -1.62 -24.73 -8.21
C PHE A 75 -3.09 -24.32 -8.30
N ILE A 76 -3.41 -23.17 -8.89
CA ILE A 76 -4.81 -22.76 -9.07
C ILE A 76 -5.58 -23.69 -10.01
N ILE A 77 -4.93 -24.23 -11.05
CA ILE A 77 -5.56 -25.24 -11.92
C ILE A 77 -5.79 -26.52 -11.11
N CYS A 78 -4.80 -26.98 -10.34
CA CYS A 78 -4.97 -28.17 -9.49
C CYS A 78 -6.14 -28.02 -8.53
N LEU A 79 -6.23 -26.88 -7.82
CA LEU A 79 -7.32 -26.60 -6.87
C LEU A 79 -8.68 -26.65 -7.57
N VAL A 80 -8.81 -25.98 -8.72
CA VAL A 80 -10.07 -25.93 -9.47
C VAL A 80 -10.43 -27.31 -10.01
N SER A 81 -9.47 -28.05 -10.57
CA SER A 81 -9.66 -29.41 -11.05
C SER A 81 -10.16 -30.34 -9.94
N MET A 82 -9.50 -30.35 -8.77
CA MET A 82 -9.92 -31.18 -7.62
C MET A 82 -11.32 -30.79 -7.12
N THR A 83 -11.62 -29.50 -7.11
CA THR A 83 -12.91 -28.99 -6.61
C THR A 83 -14.05 -29.34 -7.55
N LEU A 84 -13.83 -29.27 -8.87
CA LEU A 84 -14.81 -29.67 -9.87
C LEU A 84 -14.95 -31.20 -9.98
N ASP A 85 -13.88 -31.95 -9.73
CA ASP A 85 -13.89 -33.42 -9.82
C ASP A 85 -14.87 -34.07 -8.84
N ALA A 86 -15.05 -33.47 -7.66
CA ALA A 86 -16.06 -33.91 -6.69
C ALA A 86 -17.51 -33.83 -7.24
N TYR A 87 -17.72 -33.09 -8.34
CA TYR A 87 -19.00 -32.88 -9.01
C TYR A 87 -18.96 -33.34 -10.47
N ARG A 88 -18.08 -34.31 -10.78
CA ARG A 88 -17.86 -34.82 -12.12
C ARG A 88 -19.17 -35.15 -12.85
N ASN A 89 -19.23 -34.76 -14.12
CA ASN A 89 -20.35 -34.98 -15.04
C ASN A 89 -21.69 -34.32 -14.63
N LYS A 90 -21.69 -33.37 -13.69
CA LYS A 90 -22.88 -32.61 -13.31
C LYS A 90 -22.81 -31.19 -13.88
N PRO A 91 -23.95 -30.64 -14.35
CA PRO A 91 -24.03 -29.22 -14.67
C PRO A 91 -23.73 -28.38 -13.43
N PHE A 92 -23.07 -27.24 -13.61
CA PHE A 92 -22.76 -26.33 -12.51
C PHE A 92 -22.80 -24.87 -12.94
N GLU A 93 -22.82 -23.99 -11.94
CA GLU A 93 -22.79 -22.55 -12.12
C GLU A 93 -21.59 -21.95 -11.37
N VAL A 94 -21.09 -20.81 -11.84
CA VAL A 94 -19.95 -20.13 -11.18
C VAL A 94 -20.27 -18.67 -10.92
N VAL A 95 -19.97 -18.19 -9.72
CA VAL A 95 -19.94 -16.77 -9.36
C VAL A 95 -18.47 -16.33 -9.39
N ILE A 96 -18.17 -15.31 -10.20
CA ILE A 96 -16.85 -14.72 -10.32
C ILE A 96 -16.91 -13.33 -9.69
N ASP A 97 -16.28 -13.20 -8.54
CA ASP A 97 -16.18 -11.93 -7.80
C ASP A 97 -14.89 -11.21 -8.20
N PHE A 98 -15.06 -10.14 -8.99
CA PHE A 98 -13.95 -9.27 -9.41
C PHE A 98 -13.75 -8.04 -8.50
N THR A 99 -14.42 -7.98 -7.34
CA THR A 99 -14.20 -6.91 -6.35
C THR A 99 -12.72 -6.70 -6.10
N HIS A 100 -12.24 -5.48 -6.33
CA HIS A 100 -10.83 -5.08 -6.12
C HIS A 100 -9.81 -5.92 -6.91
N THR A 101 -10.19 -6.50 -8.05
CA THR A 101 -9.23 -7.25 -8.88
C THR A 101 -8.28 -6.31 -9.59
N SER A 102 -6.98 -6.58 -9.47
CA SER A 102 -5.93 -5.75 -10.04
C SER A 102 -4.85 -6.56 -10.76
N VAL A 103 -3.79 -5.87 -11.16
CA VAL A 103 -2.60 -6.45 -11.79
C VAL A 103 -1.97 -7.58 -10.97
N GLU A 104 -2.14 -7.58 -9.64
CA GLU A 104 -1.62 -8.62 -8.75
C GLU A 104 -2.34 -9.96 -8.89
N ASN A 105 -3.58 -9.95 -9.38
CA ASN A 105 -4.45 -11.12 -9.45
C ASN A 105 -4.44 -11.79 -10.83
N ARG A 106 -3.72 -11.21 -11.80
CA ARG A 106 -3.81 -11.60 -13.21
C ARG A 106 -3.32 -13.03 -13.47
N PHE A 107 -4.02 -13.73 -14.37
CA PHE A 107 -3.42 -14.88 -15.05
C PHE A 107 -2.55 -14.38 -16.21
N LYS A 108 -1.31 -14.85 -16.28
CA LYS A 108 -0.41 -14.58 -17.42
C LYS A 108 -0.72 -15.54 -18.57
N ASN A 109 -0.21 -15.24 -19.77
CA ASN A 109 -0.46 -16.03 -20.99
C ASN A 109 -0.26 -17.54 -20.81
N ASP A 110 0.81 -17.98 -20.16
CA ASP A 110 1.07 -19.40 -19.96
C ASP A 110 -0.01 -20.08 -19.12
N LEU A 111 -0.47 -19.40 -18.07
CA LEU A 111 -1.55 -19.90 -17.22
C LEU A 111 -2.89 -19.89 -17.95
N LEU A 112 -3.18 -18.85 -18.75
CA LEU A 112 -4.36 -18.80 -19.61
C LEU A 112 -4.37 -19.96 -20.60
N ASN A 113 -3.27 -20.22 -21.29
CA ASN A 113 -3.16 -21.32 -22.25
C ASN A 113 -3.40 -22.68 -21.57
N LYS A 114 -2.78 -22.90 -20.39
CA LYS A 114 -3.04 -24.09 -19.57
C LYS A 114 -4.51 -24.17 -19.18
N TRP A 115 -5.11 -23.07 -18.72
CA TRP A 115 -6.52 -22.99 -18.35
C TRP A 115 -7.46 -23.36 -19.51
N ALA A 116 -7.27 -22.78 -20.71
CA ALA A 116 -8.07 -23.12 -21.88
C ALA A 116 -7.96 -24.59 -22.27
N SER A 117 -6.77 -25.18 -22.12
CA SER A 117 -6.52 -26.57 -22.51
C SER A 117 -7.02 -27.62 -21.51
N ILE A 118 -7.16 -27.25 -20.23
CA ILE A 118 -7.51 -28.17 -19.13
C ILE A 118 -8.92 -27.91 -18.63
N ILE A 119 -9.22 -26.67 -18.23
CA ILE A 119 -10.51 -26.27 -17.65
C ILE A 119 -11.52 -25.90 -18.76
N GLY A 120 -11.04 -25.40 -19.90
CA GLY A 120 -11.89 -25.00 -21.03
C GLY A 120 -12.89 -26.06 -21.51
N PRO A 121 -12.49 -27.33 -21.74
CA PRO A 121 -13.41 -28.39 -22.12
C PRO A 121 -14.53 -28.61 -21.07
N VAL A 122 -14.16 -28.63 -19.78
CA VAL A 122 -15.10 -28.81 -18.66
C VAL A 122 -16.15 -27.69 -18.64
N LEU A 123 -15.72 -26.43 -18.85
CA LEU A 123 -16.63 -25.29 -18.92
C LEU A 123 -17.55 -25.35 -20.15
N ARG A 124 -17.08 -25.83 -21.30
CA ARG A 124 -17.95 -25.95 -22.48
C ARG A 124 -19.08 -26.94 -22.26
N GLU A 125 -18.75 -28.07 -21.65
CA GLU A 125 -19.67 -29.19 -21.47
C GLU A 125 -20.63 -28.99 -20.28
N TYR A 126 -20.12 -28.54 -19.12
CA TYR A 126 -20.88 -28.59 -17.86
C TYR A 126 -21.27 -27.20 -17.29
N LEU A 127 -20.68 -26.11 -17.75
CA LEU A 127 -21.05 -24.78 -17.22
C LEU A 127 -22.43 -24.38 -17.75
N VAL A 128 -23.35 -24.09 -16.83
CA VAL A 128 -24.69 -23.55 -17.13
C VAL A 128 -24.63 -22.02 -17.22
N ALA A 129 -24.10 -21.36 -16.19
CA ALA A 129 -23.99 -19.91 -16.13
C ALA A 129 -22.75 -19.45 -15.35
N ALA A 130 -22.21 -18.30 -15.73
CA ALA A 130 -21.17 -17.56 -15.01
C ALA A 130 -21.67 -16.16 -14.62
N TYR A 131 -21.87 -15.95 -13.33
CA TYR A 131 -22.31 -14.69 -12.73
C TYR A 131 -21.09 -13.83 -12.42
N ILE A 132 -20.88 -12.77 -13.20
CA ILE A 132 -19.72 -11.89 -13.07
C ILE A 132 -20.12 -10.68 -12.22
N TYR A 133 -19.59 -10.61 -11.01
CA TYR A 133 -19.87 -9.53 -10.07
C TYR A 133 -18.69 -8.56 -9.94
N ASN A 134 -18.98 -7.26 -9.77
CA ASN A 134 -17.99 -6.19 -9.61
C ASN A 134 -16.88 -6.17 -10.68
N CYS A 135 -17.28 -6.31 -11.95
CA CYS A 135 -16.35 -6.10 -13.07
C CYS A 135 -15.84 -4.65 -13.04
N ASN A 136 -14.52 -4.47 -13.08
CA ASN A 136 -13.89 -3.16 -12.95
C ASN A 136 -13.14 -2.75 -14.22
N SER A 137 -12.59 -1.53 -14.23
CA SER A 137 -11.85 -0.97 -15.37
C SER A 137 -10.64 -1.80 -15.75
N TRP A 138 -9.93 -2.35 -14.75
CA TRP A 138 -8.77 -3.20 -14.98
C TRP A 138 -9.16 -4.53 -15.65
N VAL A 139 -10.21 -5.20 -15.18
CA VAL A 139 -10.72 -6.45 -15.78
C VAL A 139 -11.16 -6.21 -17.23
N ARG A 140 -11.84 -5.09 -17.50
CA ARG A 140 -12.19 -4.72 -18.88
C ARG A 140 -10.94 -4.62 -19.76
N GLU A 141 -9.90 -3.92 -19.31
CA GLU A 141 -8.68 -3.77 -20.12
C GLU A 141 -7.93 -5.10 -20.25
N TYR A 142 -7.89 -5.90 -19.18
CA TYR A 142 -7.34 -7.25 -19.20
C TYR A 142 -8.02 -8.15 -20.25
N THR A 143 -9.36 -8.11 -20.35
CA THR A 143 -10.08 -8.89 -21.37
C THR A 143 -9.80 -8.43 -22.79
N LYS A 144 -9.55 -7.13 -23.02
CA LYS A 144 -9.13 -6.62 -24.33
C LYS A 144 -7.71 -7.00 -24.69
N MET A 145 -6.77 -6.89 -23.75
CA MET A 145 -5.37 -7.30 -23.96
C MET A 145 -5.28 -8.77 -24.36
N HIS A 146 -6.18 -9.61 -23.84
CA HIS A 146 -6.27 -11.04 -24.13
C HIS A 146 -7.48 -11.38 -25.03
N ASP A 147 -7.88 -10.50 -25.95
CA ASP A 147 -9.09 -10.69 -26.78
C ASP A 147 -9.06 -12.00 -27.58
N ARG A 148 -7.88 -12.45 -28.04
CA ARG A 148 -7.73 -13.77 -28.71
C ARG A 148 -8.17 -14.94 -27.81
N PHE A 149 -7.79 -14.91 -26.53
CA PHE A 149 -8.16 -15.93 -25.57
C PHE A 149 -9.66 -15.89 -25.25
N PHE A 150 -10.22 -14.69 -25.11
CA PHE A 150 -11.61 -14.50 -24.71
C PHE A 150 -12.61 -14.48 -25.87
N SER A 151 -12.15 -14.42 -27.13
CA SER A 151 -12.98 -14.40 -28.33
C SER A 151 -14.06 -15.50 -28.35
N PRO A 152 -13.77 -16.77 -27.98
CA PRO A 152 -14.77 -17.85 -28.00
C PRO A 152 -15.94 -17.66 -27.04
N ILE A 153 -15.79 -16.87 -25.97
CA ILE A 153 -16.85 -16.63 -24.98
C ILE A 153 -17.52 -15.26 -25.15
N LYS A 154 -17.05 -14.45 -26.09
CA LYS A 154 -17.55 -13.10 -26.34
C LYS A 154 -19.00 -13.16 -26.83
N GLY A 155 -19.90 -12.49 -26.10
CA GLY A 155 -21.34 -12.47 -26.38
C GLY A 155 -22.08 -13.74 -25.94
N SER A 156 -21.43 -14.65 -25.22
CA SER A 156 -22.06 -15.88 -24.73
C SER A 156 -23.19 -15.56 -23.74
N ARG A 157 -24.37 -16.15 -23.97
CA ARG A 157 -25.52 -16.02 -23.06
C ARG A 157 -25.28 -16.65 -21.68
N LYS A 158 -24.27 -17.51 -21.54
CA LYS A 158 -23.86 -18.08 -20.25
C LYS A 158 -23.21 -17.03 -19.34
N LEU A 159 -22.71 -15.91 -19.88
CA LEU A 159 -22.11 -14.84 -19.08
C LEU A 159 -23.19 -13.85 -18.64
N VAL A 160 -23.38 -13.75 -17.32
CA VAL A 160 -24.36 -12.86 -16.71
C VAL A 160 -23.63 -11.88 -15.82
N PHE A 161 -23.53 -10.62 -16.26
CA PHE A 161 -22.94 -9.55 -15.44
C PHE A 161 -23.95 -9.07 -14.41
N ILE A 162 -23.56 -9.09 -13.15
CA ILE A 162 -24.34 -8.69 -11.97
C ILE A 162 -23.90 -7.28 -11.56
N ASP A 163 -24.83 -6.34 -11.62
CA ASP A 163 -24.65 -4.91 -11.32
C ASP A 163 -24.85 -4.56 -9.85
N HIS A 164 -25.62 -5.36 -9.11
CA HIS A 164 -25.80 -5.23 -7.67
C HIS A 164 -25.98 -6.62 -7.03
N PRO A 165 -25.48 -6.88 -5.80
CA PRO A 165 -25.56 -8.20 -5.17
C PRO A 165 -26.98 -8.77 -5.14
N SER A 166 -27.99 -7.92 -4.90
CA SER A 166 -29.39 -8.34 -4.83
C SER A 166 -29.89 -8.97 -6.13
N ARG A 167 -29.30 -8.66 -7.29
CA ARG A 167 -29.71 -9.28 -8.55
C ARG A 167 -29.25 -10.73 -8.65
N LEU A 168 -28.26 -11.14 -7.85
CA LEU A 168 -27.91 -12.55 -7.72
C LEU A 168 -29.06 -13.37 -7.14
N ASN A 169 -30.00 -12.73 -6.40
CA ASN A 169 -31.21 -13.37 -5.88
C ASN A 169 -32.11 -13.94 -6.98
N GLU A 170 -32.03 -13.42 -8.21
CA GLU A 170 -32.77 -13.95 -9.37
C GLU A 170 -32.31 -15.35 -9.78
N TYR A 171 -31.10 -15.75 -9.37
CA TYR A 171 -30.46 -16.99 -9.81
C TYR A 171 -30.14 -17.94 -8.66
N ILE A 172 -29.83 -17.40 -7.48
CA ILE A 172 -29.42 -18.16 -6.28
C ILE A 172 -30.21 -17.61 -5.08
N GLU A 173 -30.84 -18.48 -4.31
CA GLU A 173 -31.58 -18.05 -3.10
C GLU A 173 -30.64 -17.35 -2.09
N PRO A 174 -31.08 -16.30 -1.38
CA PRO A 174 -30.21 -15.53 -0.48
C PRO A 174 -29.48 -16.37 0.58
N ASP A 175 -30.13 -17.40 1.12
CA ASP A 175 -29.57 -18.34 2.10
C ASP A 175 -28.54 -19.31 1.50
N GLN A 176 -28.54 -19.49 0.18
CA GLN A 176 -27.58 -20.29 -0.59
C GLN A 176 -26.40 -19.47 -1.12
N GLN A 177 -26.48 -18.15 -1.09
CA GLN A 177 -25.39 -17.28 -1.53
C GLN A 177 -24.24 -17.25 -0.51
N ARG A 178 -23.01 -17.29 -1.03
CA ARG A 178 -21.78 -17.32 -0.22
C ARG A 178 -20.72 -16.38 -0.76
N LEU A 179 -21.12 -15.20 -1.23
CA LEU A 179 -20.17 -14.12 -1.51
C LEU A 179 -19.38 -13.76 -0.24
N PRO A 180 -18.10 -13.35 -0.35
CA PRO A 180 -17.32 -12.96 0.81
C PRO A 180 -17.98 -11.81 1.58
N ALA A 181 -17.99 -11.88 2.92
CA ALA A 181 -18.51 -10.79 3.77
C ALA A 181 -17.84 -9.44 3.44
N GLY A 182 -16.52 -9.44 3.20
CA GLY A 182 -15.78 -8.25 2.77
C GLY A 182 -16.12 -7.75 1.35
N THR A 183 -16.97 -8.45 0.60
CA THR A 183 -17.57 -7.96 -0.65
C THR A 183 -18.92 -7.33 -0.37
N LEU A 184 -19.74 -7.97 0.48
CA LEU A 184 -21.09 -7.51 0.84
C LEU A 184 -21.07 -6.21 1.67
N VAL A 185 -20.11 -6.08 2.61
CA VAL A 185 -19.95 -4.88 3.45
C VAL A 185 -19.71 -3.60 2.64
N LEU A 186 -19.27 -3.73 1.38
CA LEU A 186 -19.06 -2.57 0.51
C LEU A 186 -20.37 -1.88 0.14
N GLU A 187 -21.51 -2.57 0.19
CA GLU A 187 -22.83 -2.02 -0.10
C GLU A 187 -23.56 -1.47 1.15
N GLU A 188 -22.93 -1.54 2.33
CA GLU A 188 -23.49 -1.01 3.59
C GLU A 188 -23.05 0.45 3.82
N ASP A 189 -23.93 1.24 4.45
CA ASP A 189 -23.67 2.65 4.87
C ASP A 189 -23.05 3.56 3.79
N LEU A 190 -23.55 3.46 2.56
CA LEU A 190 -23.04 4.19 1.41
C LEU A 190 -23.44 5.68 1.41
N ARG A 191 -22.45 6.57 1.34
CA ARG A 191 -22.66 7.96 0.89
C ARG A 191 -22.44 8.03 -0.62
N VAL A 192 -23.48 8.34 -1.38
CA VAL A 192 -23.45 8.31 -2.85
C VAL A 192 -23.44 9.74 -3.41
N PHE A 193 -22.43 10.04 -4.24
CA PHE A 193 -22.27 11.28 -4.98
C PHE A 193 -22.42 10.98 -6.47
N ASN A 194 -23.55 11.40 -7.05
CA ASN A 194 -23.88 11.12 -8.44
C ASN A 194 -23.42 12.24 -9.38
N GLY A 195 -23.08 11.88 -10.62
CA GLY A 195 -22.79 12.87 -11.66
C GLY A 195 -21.38 13.46 -11.59
N ALA A 196 -20.46 12.81 -10.89
CA ALA A 196 -19.05 13.18 -10.93
C ALA A 196 -18.44 12.87 -12.29
N LEU A 197 -17.41 13.63 -12.68
CA LEU A 197 -16.67 13.42 -13.92
C LEU A 197 -15.26 12.95 -13.57
N LYS A 198 -14.90 11.72 -13.95
CA LYS A 198 -13.53 11.20 -13.87
C LYS A 198 -12.73 11.70 -15.07
N LEU A 199 -11.72 12.52 -14.82
CA LEU A 199 -10.87 13.10 -15.85
C LEU A 199 -9.84 12.06 -16.33
N SER A 200 -9.75 11.88 -17.64
CA SER A 200 -8.73 11.02 -18.27
C SER A 200 -8.52 11.43 -19.73
N HIS A 201 -7.95 10.58 -20.58
CA HIS A 201 -7.96 10.83 -22.04
C HIS A 201 -9.38 10.99 -22.61
N LYS A 202 -10.36 10.35 -21.99
CA LYS A 202 -11.78 10.55 -22.26
C LYS A 202 -12.53 10.65 -20.94
N ASP A 203 -13.07 11.82 -20.68
CA ASP A 203 -13.82 12.06 -19.45
C ASP A 203 -15.03 11.12 -19.36
N THR A 204 -15.23 10.57 -18.18
CA THR A 204 -16.26 9.56 -17.94
C THR A 204 -17.12 9.97 -16.75
N LYS A 205 -18.43 9.92 -16.94
CA LYS A 205 -19.39 10.15 -15.86
C LYS A 205 -19.41 8.94 -14.92
N VAL A 206 -19.29 9.23 -13.62
CA VAL A 206 -19.19 8.24 -12.56
C VAL A 206 -20.06 8.65 -11.37
N ALA A 207 -20.48 7.65 -10.59
CA ALA A 207 -20.96 7.84 -9.23
C ALA A 207 -19.83 7.46 -8.28
N ILE A 208 -19.52 8.35 -7.34
CA ILE A 208 -18.55 8.09 -6.27
C ILE A 208 -19.35 7.66 -5.05
N LYS A 209 -19.14 6.44 -4.58
CA LYS A 209 -19.74 5.91 -3.37
C LYS A 209 -18.66 5.76 -2.30
N VAL A 210 -18.84 6.40 -1.16
CA VAL A 210 -17.93 6.26 -0.01
C VAL A 210 -18.61 5.36 1.00
N CYS A 211 -18.10 4.15 1.18
CA CYS A 211 -18.53 3.23 2.23
C CYS A 211 -17.63 3.35 3.45
N THR A 212 -17.90 2.57 4.49
CA THR A 212 -17.15 2.63 5.75
C THR A 212 -15.63 2.48 5.57
N ASN A 213 -15.16 1.60 4.68
CA ASN A 213 -13.74 1.25 4.54
C ASN A 213 -13.15 1.38 3.12
N ALA A 214 -13.92 1.86 2.15
CA ALA A 214 -13.49 1.94 0.75
C ALA A 214 -14.23 3.04 -0.01
N ILE A 215 -13.69 3.39 -1.17
CA ILE A 215 -14.30 4.26 -2.17
C ILE A 215 -14.63 3.37 -3.36
N GLN A 216 -15.86 3.47 -3.86
CA GLN A 216 -16.28 2.84 -5.10
C GLN A 216 -16.52 3.93 -6.16
N VAL A 217 -15.94 3.75 -7.33
CA VAL A 217 -16.14 4.62 -8.50
C VAL A 217 -16.88 3.80 -9.55
N THR A 218 -18.19 4.00 -9.61
CA THR A 218 -19.09 3.24 -10.50
C THR A 218 -19.36 4.05 -11.77
N SER A 219 -19.16 3.47 -12.95
CA SER A 219 -19.46 4.14 -14.22
C SER A 219 -20.96 4.35 -14.39
N THR A 220 -21.43 5.54 -14.78
CA THR A 220 -22.86 5.73 -15.08
C THR A 220 -23.25 5.20 -16.45
N GLU A 221 -22.32 5.19 -17.39
CA GLU A 221 -22.52 4.68 -18.75
C GLU A 221 -22.02 3.24 -18.88
N LYS A 222 -22.82 2.39 -19.51
CA LYS A 222 -22.44 1.01 -19.76
C LYS A 222 -21.36 0.92 -20.84
N THR A 223 -20.34 0.12 -20.58
CA THR A 223 -19.28 -0.17 -21.55
C THR A 223 -19.36 -1.62 -22.03
N LYS A 224 -18.72 -1.93 -23.16
CA LYS A 224 -18.64 -3.30 -23.67
C LYS A 224 -17.52 -4.07 -22.98
N VAL A 225 -17.88 -5.17 -22.31
CA VAL A 225 -16.95 -6.17 -21.77
C VAL A 225 -17.40 -7.54 -22.28
N LEU A 226 -16.51 -8.27 -22.95
CA LEU A 226 -16.82 -9.56 -23.57
C LEU A 226 -18.09 -9.55 -24.44
N GLY A 227 -18.42 -8.43 -25.09
CA GLY A 227 -19.63 -8.27 -25.91
C GLY A 227 -20.90 -7.83 -25.15
N HIS A 228 -20.90 -7.91 -23.82
CA HIS A 228 -22.02 -7.50 -22.96
C HIS A 228 -21.91 -6.03 -22.58
N SER A 229 -23.06 -5.38 -22.34
CA SER A 229 -23.12 -3.99 -21.87
C SER A 229 -23.13 -3.98 -20.34
N VAL A 230 -22.08 -3.44 -19.74
CA VAL A 230 -21.74 -3.63 -18.32
C VAL A 230 -21.42 -2.30 -17.66
N ILE A 231 -21.91 -2.11 -16.43
CA ILE A 231 -21.48 -1.04 -15.53
C ILE A 231 -20.20 -1.48 -14.85
N LEU A 232 -19.15 -0.67 -14.92
CA LEU A 232 -17.89 -0.93 -14.26
C LEU A 232 -17.91 -0.35 -12.85
N ASN A 233 -17.27 -1.04 -11.92
CA ASN A 233 -17.15 -0.59 -10.55
C ASN A 233 -15.71 -0.76 -10.05
N ASP A 234 -14.98 0.35 -9.96
CA ASP A 234 -13.62 0.39 -9.42
C ASP A 234 -13.69 0.58 -7.90
N VAL A 235 -13.09 -0.32 -7.12
CA VAL A 235 -13.07 -0.26 -5.65
C VAL A 235 -11.66 0.07 -5.19
N TYR A 236 -11.52 0.99 -4.25
CA TYR A 236 -10.25 1.43 -3.66
C TYR A 236 -10.36 1.41 -2.14
N PHE A 237 -9.55 0.61 -1.45
CA PHE A 237 -9.64 0.51 0.02
C PHE A 237 -8.96 1.69 0.70
N ALA A 238 -9.46 2.06 1.89
CA ALA A 238 -8.88 3.15 2.68
C ALA A 238 -7.37 2.97 2.97
N SER A 239 -6.90 1.71 3.06
CA SER A 239 -5.49 1.35 3.23
C SER A 239 -4.59 1.74 2.07
N GLU A 240 -5.16 1.94 0.89
CA GLU A 240 -4.43 2.24 -0.35
C GLU A 240 -4.43 3.73 -0.68
N ASN A 241 -5.20 4.53 0.06
CA ASN A 241 -5.30 5.96 -0.15
C ASN A 241 -4.04 6.66 0.39
N GLU A 242 -3.16 7.11 -0.50
CA GLU A 242 -1.91 7.81 -0.12
C GLU A 242 -2.13 9.31 0.10
N GLU A 243 -2.91 9.95 -0.77
CA GLU A 243 -3.14 11.39 -0.73
C GLU A 243 -4.51 11.71 -1.33
N VAL A 244 -5.20 12.67 -0.74
CA VAL A 244 -6.41 13.25 -1.30
C VAL A 244 -6.33 14.76 -1.09
N GLY A 245 -6.58 15.52 -2.15
CA GLY A 245 -6.43 16.97 -2.13
C GLY A 245 -7.45 17.64 -3.03
N LEU A 246 -7.97 18.78 -2.58
CA LEU A 246 -8.70 19.69 -3.44
C LEU A 246 -7.70 20.42 -4.33
N VAL A 247 -7.99 20.44 -5.62
CA VAL A 247 -7.26 21.26 -6.60
C VAL A 247 -7.94 22.61 -6.73
N ASP A 248 -9.27 22.59 -6.86
CA ASP A 248 -10.17 23.75 -6.95
C ASP A 248 -11.50 23.43 -6.23
N ASN A 249 -12.43 24.40 -6.14
CA ASN A 249 -13.74 24.23 -5.47
C ASN A 249 -14.54 23.02 -5.99
N ASN A 250 -14.41 22.69 -7.27
CA ASN A 250 -15.17 21.61 -7.91
C ASN A 250 -14.28 20.47 -8.38
N GLN A 251 -12.98 20.46 -8.06
CA GLN A 251 -12.05 19.44 -8.55
C GLN A 251 -11.16 18.92 -7.41
N PHE A 252 -11.01 17.60 -7.34
CA PHE A 252 -10.12 16.95 -6.39
C PHE A 252 -9.30 15.83 -7.04
N THR A 253 -8.18 15.50 -6.42
CA THR A 253 -7.32 14.38 -6.79
C THR A 253 -7.25 13.34 -5.69
N LEU A 254 -7.12 12.08 -6.10
CA LEU A 254 -6.96 10.93 -5.22
C LEU A 254 -5.77 10.10 -5.71
N THR A 255 -4.74 10.00 -4.89
CA THR A 255 -3.56 9.17 -5.15
C THR A 255 -3.74 7.82 -4.47
N ILE A 256 -3.73 6.76 -5.27
CA ILE A 256 -3.87 5.38 -4.82
C ILE A 256 -2.52 4.66 -4.92
N LEU A 257 -2.16 3.93 -3.86
CA LEU A 257 -0.98 3.07 -3.81
C LEU A 257 -1.00 2.06 -4.96
N ASN A 258 0.10 1.95 -5.69
CA ASN A 258 0.29 1.04 -6.82
C ASN A 258 -0.59 1.30 -8.05
N ASP A 259 -1.26 2.45 -8.15
CA ASP A 259 -1.91 2.90 -9.38
C ASP A 259 -0.96 3.77 -10.24
N ASN A 260 -1.27 3.92 -11.52
CA ASN A 260 -0.41 4.61 -12.51
C ASN A 260 -0.44 6.15 -12.43
N GLY A 261 -0.77 6.72 -11.27
CA GLY A 261 -0.85 8.16 -11.03
C GLY A 261 -2.10 8.59 -10.28
N PRO A 262 -2.24 9.91 -10.00
CA PRO A 262 -3.40 10.44 -9.30
C PRO A 262 -4.65 10.39 -10.18
N LEU A 263 -5.76 9.94 -9.59
CA LEU A 263 -7.09 10.01 -10.18
C LEU A 263 -7.65 11.42 -9.98
N SER A 264 -8.16 12.04 -11.04
CA SER A 264 -8.73 13.40 -10.97
C SER A 264 -10.23 13.35 -11.21
N PHE A 265 -10.99 14.07 -10.38
CA PHE A 265 -12.45 14.09 -10.43
C PHE A 265 -12.99 15.52 -10.34
N VAL A 266 -14.08 15.78 -11.06
CA VAL A 266 -14.84 17.03 -10.98
C VAL A 266 -16.24 16.75 -10.43
N HIS A 267 -16.65 17.48 -9.39
CA HIS A 267 -17.97 17.38 -8.78
C HIS A 267 -18.28 18.63 -7.93
N ASP A 268 -19.55 19.05 -7.90
CA ASP A 268 -19.98 20.26 -7.16
C ASP A 268 -19.83 20.12 -5.64
N ALA A 269 -19.83 18.90 -5.12
CA ALA A 269 -19.62 18.58 -3.71
C ALA A 269 -18.20 18.02 -3.44
N SER A 270 -17.18 18.53 -4.14
CA SER A 270 -15.80 18.03 -4.01
C SER A 270 -15.28 18.10 -2.58
N ASP A 271 -15.54 19.19 -1.85
CA ASP A 271 -15.21 19.30 -0.41
C ASP A 271 -15.80 18.17 0.42
N SER A 272 -17.09 17.87 0.22
CA SER A 272 -17.78 16.82 0.98
C SER A 272 -17.23 15.42 0.68
N ILE A 273 -16.89 15.17 -0.59
CA ILE A 273 -16.27 13.91 -1.02
C ILE A 273 -14.89 13.77 -0.38
N VAL A 274 -14.05 14.80 -0.47
CA VAL A 274 -12.69 14.80 0.11
C VAL A 274 -12.75 14.59 1.62
N GLN A 275 -13.65 15.27 2.33
CA GLN A 275 -13.83 15.08 3.77
C GLN A 275 -14.29 13.65 4.12
N ALA A 276 -15.18 13.06 3.31
CA ALA A 276 -15.60 11.68 3.50
C ALA A 276 -14.44 10.69 3.28
N ILE A 277 -13.58 10.94 2.27
CA ILE A 277 -12.39 10.12 1.99
C ILE A 277 -11.35 10.25 3.12
N ILE A 278 -11.08 11.47 3.58
CA ILE A 278 -10.18 11.73 4.73
C ILE A 278 -10.73 10.99 5.95
N HIS A 279 -12.03 11.08 6.21
CA HIS A 279 -12.66 10.43 7.36
C HIS A 279 -12.43 8.90 7.36
N ILE A 280 -12.69 8.21 6.24
CA ILE A 280 -12.50 6.75 6.18
C ILE A 280 -11.02 6.36 6.31
N ARG A 281 -10.10 7.19 5.79
CA ARG A 281 -8.66 6.97 5.90
C ARG A 281 -8.16 7.16 7.33
N THR A 282 -8.56 8.24 7.99
CA THR A 282 -8.22 8.50 9.40
C THR A 282 -8.79 7.41 10.29
N ARG A 283 -10.05 7.01 10.07
CA ARG A 283 -10.68 5.90 10.80
C ARG A 283 -9.91 4.60 10.62
N TRP A 284 -9.49 4.29 9.39
CA TRP A 284 -8.67 3.11 9.11
C TRP A 284 -7.31 3.19 9.82
N ALA A 285 -6.61 4.32 9.74
CA ALA A 285 -5.33 4.53 10.40
C ALA A 285 -5.41 4.37 11.92
N LEU A 286 -6.46 4.91 12.55
CA LEU A 286 -6.73 4.76 13.99
C LEU A 286 -7.15 3.33 14.38
N SER A 287 -7.70 2.55 13.43
CA SER A 287 -8.11 1.16 13.67
C SER A 287 -6.98 0.14 13.50
N GLN A 288 -5.83 0.56 12.97
CA GLN A 288 -4.67 -0.31 12.94
C GLN A 288 -4.18 -0.51 14.38
N PRO A 289 -3.98 -1.76 14.85
CA PRO A 289 -3.29 -1.99 16.11
C PRO A 289 -1.94 -1.27 16.04
N ASP A 290 -1.42 -0.74 17.16
CA ASP A 290 -0.13 -0.04 17.26
C ASP A 290 0.98 -0.81 16.51
N THR A 291 1.06 -0.56 15.21
CA THR A 291 1.99 -1.21 14.30
C THR A 291 3.09 -0.19 14.13
N PRO A 292 4.33 -0.54 14.49
CA PRO A 292 5.44 0.41 14.48
C PRO A 292 5.52 1.04 13.09
N ALA A 293 5.57 2.37 13.06
CA ALA A 293 5.56 3.18 11.85
C ALA A 293 6.21 2.45 10.68
N ILE A 294 5.44 2.17 9.64
CA ILE A 294 5.95 1.74 8.34
C ILE A 294 7.08 2.69 8.02
N HIS A 295 8.33 2.20 8.04
CA HIS A 295 9.49 3.00 7.70
C HIS A 295 9.19 3.68 6.37
N ALA A 296 9.14 5.02 6.36
CA ALA A 296 9.01 5.79 5.15
C ALA A 296 10.06 5.23 4.16
N LYS A 297 9.65 4.89 2.93
CA LYS A 297 10.57 4.37 1.91
C LYS A 297 11.79 5.30 1.86
N ILE A 298 12.94 4.81 2.34
CA ILE A 298 14.19 5.58 2.37
C ILE A 298 14.51 5.93 0.93
N ARG A 299 14.45 7.21 0.56
CA ARG A 299 14.85 7.62 -0.80
C ARG A 299 16.37 7.55 -0.85
N PRO A 300 16.98 7.22 -2.00
CA PRO A 300 18.44 7.12 -2.11
C PRO A 300 19.22 8.35 -1.60
N ARG A 301 18.60 9.53 -1.64
CA ARG A 301 19.15 10.78 -1.10
C ARG A 301 19.16 10.85 0.43
N ASP A 302 18.16 10.25 1.10
CA ASP A 302 17.98 10.33 2.55
C ASP A 302 18.86 9.28 3.30
N VAL A 303 19.40 8.30 2.55
CA VAL A 303 20.20 7.18 3.08
C VAL A 303 21.37 7.59 3.98
N PRO A 304 22.21 8.59 3.63
CA PRO A 304 23.38 8.94 4.44
C PRO A 304 22.98 9.49 5.81
N GLY A 305 21.97 10.36 5.89
CA GLY A 305 21.48 10.95 7.13
C GLY A 305 20.85 9.91 8.07
N THR A 306 19.99 9.04 7.53
CA THR A 306 19.36 7.95 8.29
C THR A 306 20.40 6.98 8.85
N LEU A 307 21.35 6.52 8.01
CA LEU A 307 22.37 5.57 8.45
C LEU A 307 23.36 6.20 9.44
N LEU A 308 23.65 7.51 9.31
CA LEU A 308 24.49 8.23 10.26
C LEU A 308 23.83 8.30 11.65
N ASN A 309 22.53 8.58 11.73
CA ASN A 309 21.81 8.55 13.01
C ASN A 309 21.83 7.14 13.63
N ILE A 310 21.59 6.11 12.82
CA ILE A 310 21.68 4.70 13.26
C ILE A 310 23.07 4.40 13.84
N ALA A 311 24.13 4.84 13.17
CA ALA A 311 25.49 4.62 13.65
C ALA A 311 25.78 5.37 14.96
N LEU A 312 25.49 6.67 15.03
CA LEU A 312 25.80 7.49 16.22
C LEU A 312 24.99 7.09 17.45
N LEU A 313 23.71 6.76 17.28
CA LEU A 313 22.86 6.31 18.39
C LEU A 313 23.31 4.95 18.94
N ASN A 314 23.55 3.97 18.05
CA ASN A 314 23.92 2.62 18.47
C ASN A 314 25.36 2.52 18.99
N LEU A 315 26.24 3.47 18.67
CA LEU A 315 27.52 3.62 19.35
C LEU A 315 27.35 3.86 20.85
N GLY A 316 26.26 4.48 21.29
CA GLY A 316 25.95 4.67 22.71
C GLY A 316 25.48 3.43 23.47
N SER A 317 25.30 2.29 22.78
CA SER A 317 24.67 1.11 23.36
C SER A 317 25.46 0.51 24.53
N SER A 318 24.74 -0.03 25.52
CA SER A 318 25.33 -0.86 26.56
C SER A 318 25.87 -2.18 26.01
N ASP A 319 25.33 -2.68 24.88
CA ASP A 319 25.80 -3.90 24.21
C ASP A 319 27.09 -3.64 23.42
N PRO A 320 28.23 -4.25 23.82
CA PRO A 320 29.50 -4.10 23.11
C PRO A 320 29.46 -4.55 21.64
N ASN A 321 28.66 -5.57 21.31
CA ASN A 321 28.54 -6.08 19.94
C ASN A 321 27.83 -5.05 19.04
N LEU A 322 26.75 -4.45 19.56
CA LEU A 322 26.02 -3.39 18.87
C LEU A 322 26.89 -2.15 18.67
N ARG A 323 27.70 -1.76 19.66
CA ARG A 323 28.66 -0.66 19.51
C ARG A 323 29.69 -0.94 18.40
N SER A 324 30.28 -2.13 18.37
CA SER A 324 31.25 -2.50 17.33
C SER A 324 30.61 -2.57 15.94
N ALA A 325 29.36 -3.07 15.84
CA ALA A 325 28.61 -3.04 14.58
C ALA A 325 28.30 -1.61 14.11
N ALA A 326 27.91 -0.73 15.03
CA ALA A 326 27.63 0.68 14.75
C ALA A 326 28.89 1.46 14.32
N TYR A 327 30.04 1.16 14.93
CA TYR A 327 31.34 1.71 14.51
C TYR A 327 31.72 1.27 13.10
N ASN A 328 31.57 -0.02 12.79
CA ASN A 328 31.84 -0.53 11.43
C ASN A 328 30.90 0.08 10.40
N LEU A 329 29.62 0.28 10.76
CA LEU A 329 28.67 1.01 9.93
C LEU A 329 29.15 2.45 9.69
N LEU A 330 29.60 3.17 10.72
CA LEU A 330 30.15 4.52 10.57
C LEU A 330 31.36 4.54 9.62
N CYS A 331 32.30 3.60 9.75
CA CYS A 331 33.43 3.44 8.84
C CYS A 331 32.96 3.23 7.40
N ALA A 332 32.04 2.28 7.18
CA ALA A 332 31.50 1.98 5.86
C ALA A 332 30.77 3.18 5.25
N LEU A 333 30.02 3.95 6.04
CA LEU A 333 29.34 5.18 5.59
C LEU A 333 30.33 6.22 5.13
N THR A 334 31.38 6.47 5.92
CA THR A 334 32.40 7.47 5.56
C THR A 334 33.13 7.11 4.28
N GLN A 335 33.45 5.83 4.06
CA GLN A 335 34.07 5.35 2.82
C GLN A 335 33.11 5.40 1.63
N THR A 336 31.87 4.93 1.80
CA THR A 336 30.89 4.80 0.71
C THR A 336 30.41 6.16 0.20
N PHE A 337 30.16 7.10 1.10
CA PHE A 337 29.68 8.45 0.77
C PHE A 337 30.78 9.50 0.74
N ASN A 338 32.05 9.08 0.89
CA ASN A 338 33.22 9.94 0.94
C ASN A 338 33.09 11.10 1.93
N LEU A 339 32.52 10.82 3.11
CA LEU A 339 32.33 11.81 4.17
C LEU A 339 33.69 12.17 4.75
N LYS A 340 34.00 13.46 4.82
CA LYS A 340 35.33 13.93 5.25
C LYS A 340 35.51 13.81 6.75
N ILE A 341 35.90 12.64 7.23
CA ILE A 341 36.38 12.41 8.60
C ILE A 341 37.85 12.02 8.53
N GLU A 342 38.74 12.98 8.32
CA GLU A 342 40.15 12.67 8.12
C GLU A 342 40.79 12.05 9.37
N GLY A 343 41.39 10.86 9.21
CA GLY A 343 42.42 10.30 10.09
C GLY A 343 42.00 9.67 11.42
N GLN A 344 40.71 9.39 11.64
CA GLN A 344 40.22 8.93 12.97
C GLN A 344 39.49 7.59 13.00
N LEU A 345 39.08 7.06 11.85
CA LEU A 345 38.31 5.80 11.77
C LEU A 345 39.15 4.74 11.07
N LEU A 346 39.44 3.65 11.78
CA LEU A 346 40.16 2.50 11.26
C LEU A 346 39.29 1.26 11.40
N GLU A 347 38.90 0.68 10.27
CA GLU A 347 38.19 -0.58 10.26
C GLU A 347 39.17 -1.71 10.61
N THR A 348 38.96 -2.38 11.74
CA THR A 348 39.81 -3.50 12.16
C THR A 348 38.97 -4.57 12.86
N LYS A 349 39.13 -5.83 12.43
CA LYS A 349 38.46 -6.97 13.06
C LYS A 349 38.97 -7.14 14.49
N GLY A 350 38.08 -7.06 15.48
CA GLY A 350 38.42 -7.20 16.90
C GLY A 350 38.56 -5.89 17.68
N LEU A 351 38.16 -4.74 17.12
CA LEU A 351 38.11 -3.48 17.85
C LEU A 351 36.97 -3.48 18.88
N CYS A 352 37.31 -3.29 20.16
CA CYS A 352 36.34 -3.12 21.24
C CYS A 352 36.08 -1.64 21.46
N ILE A 353 34.84 -1.19 21.22
CA ILE A 353 34.43 0.18 21.50
C ILE A 353 34.11 0.32 22.99
N PRO A 354 34.75 1.23 23.74
CA PRO A 354 34.47 1.44 25.16
C PRO A 354 33.05 1.99 25.36
N GLY A 355 32.44 1.73 26.51
CA GLY A 355 31.07 2.20 26.81
C GLY A 355 30.96 3.67 27.20
N ASN A 356 32.04 4.28 27.69
CA ASN A 356 32.12 5.72 27.88
C ASN A 356 32.67 6.40 26.61
N ASN A 357 31.84 6.49 25.57
CA ASN A 357 32.24 6.98 24.25
C ASN A 357 31.47 8.22 23.78
N THR A 358 30.68 8.85 24.67
CA THR A 358 29.92 10.07 24.35
C THR A 358 30.80 11.17 23.74
N LEU A 359 31.98 11.43 24.32
CA LEU A 359 32.91 12.45 23.79
C LEU A 359 33.36 12.13 22.36
N PHE A 360 33.61 10.86 22.07
CA PHE A 360 33.97 10.42 20.73
C PHE A 360 32.81 10.63 19.73
N ILE A 361 31.59 10.24 20.11
CA ILE A 361 30.39 10.41 19.28
C ILE A 361 30.15 11.90 19.00
N THR A 362 30.24 12.75 20.02
CA THR A 362 30.05 14.20 19.90
C THR A 362 31.12 14.85 19.03
N GLU A 363 32.39 14.44 19.15
CA GLU A 363 33.48 14.97 18.31
C GLU A 363 33.31 14.61 16.83
N ILE A 364 32.95 13.35 16.54
CA ILE A 364 32.61 12.91 15.18
C ILE A 364 31.45 13.73 14.63
N SER A 365 30.38 13.91 15.41
CA SER A 365 29.22 14.67 14.97
C SER A 365 29.54 16.16 14.72
N ASN A 366 30.36 16.78 15.58
CA ASN A 366 30.84 18.14 15.38
C ASN A 366 31.57 18.31 14.04
N ARG A 367 32.47 17.37 13.73
CA ARG A 367 33.27 17.43 12.50
C ARG A 367 32.41 17.23 11.26
N LEU A 368 31.47 16.28 11.31
CA LEU A 368 30.51 16.04 10.24
C LEU A 368 29.58 17.24 10.02
N ALA A 369 29.08 17.87 11.08
CA ALA A 369 28.25 19.06 10.96
C ALA A 369 29.01 20.22 10.26
N GLN A 370 30.31 20.35 10.48
CA GLN A 370 31.14 21.38 9.85
C GLN A 370 31.45 21.06 8.38
N LEU A 371 31.83 19.81 8.08
CA LEU A 371 32.35 19.41 6.77
C LEU A 371 31.26 18.96 5.81
N GLU A 372 30.16 18.38 6.31
CA GLU A 372 29.04 17.84 5.55
C GLU A 372 27.68 18.51 5.88
N PRO A 373 27.59 19.86 5.86
CA PRO A 373 26.39 20.59 6.28
C PRO A 373 25.17 20.34 5.41
N HIS A 374 25.35 19.75 4.22
CA HIS A 374 24.26 19.41 3.31
C HIS A 374 23.34 18.30 3.86
N LEU A 375 23.83 17.46 4.77
CA LEU A 375 23.08 16.37 5.41
C LEU A 375 22.17 16.83 6.56
N THR A 376 22.27 18.10 6.97
CA THR A 376 21.64 18.62 8.19
C THR A 376 20.14 18.32 8.29
N LEU A 377 19.37 18.57 7.23
CA LEU A 377 17.91 18.44 7.28
C LEU A 377 17.48 16.99 7.50
N GLU A 378 18.07 16.06 6.73
CA GLU A 378 17.75 14.63 6.77
C GLU A 378 18.24 14.01 8.08
N PHE A 379 19.45 14.37 8.52
CA PHE A 379 20.00 13.90 9.78
C PHE A 379 19.12 14.32 10.97
N LEU A 380 18.77 15.61 11.08
CA LEU A 380 17.93 16.09 12.17
C LEU A 380 16.54 15.45 12.16
N GLU A 381 15.94 15.29 10.98
CA GLU A 381 14.63 14.66 10.84
C GLU A 381 14.61 13.23 11.39
N GLU A 382 15.62 12.43 11.06
CA GLU A 382 15.76 11.05 11.55
C GLU A 382 16.05 10.99 13.05
N CYS A 383 16.88 11.90 13.56
CA CYS A 383 17.18 11.96 14.99
C CYS A 383 15.93 12.30 15.81
N ILE A 384 15.14 13.28 15.36
CA ILE A 384 13.89 13.67 16.03
C ILE A 384 12.87 12.52 15.98
N GLN A 385 12.76 11.85 14.83
CA GLN A 385 11.84 10.72 14.65
C GLN A 385 12.16 9.53 15.56
N GLY A 386 13.46 9.25 15.78
CA GLY A 386 13.93 8.18 16.67
C GLY A 386 13.96 8.55 18.16
N PHE A 387 13.85 9.85 18.49
CA PHE A 387 14.04 10.35 19.85
C PHE A 387 13.05 9.73 20.83
N SER A 388 11.75 9.74 20.51
CA SER A 388 10.69 9.29 21.42
C SER A 388 10.73 7.80 21.74
N ARG A 389 11.34 7.00 20.86
CA ARG A 389 11.48 5.54 21.01
C ARG A 389 12.77 5.12 21.74
N SER A 390 13.63 6.08 22.09
CA SER A 390 14.92 5.82 22.72
C SER A 390 14.80 5.83 24.26
N SER A 391 15.71 5.13 24.95
CA SER A 391 15.81 5.24 26.41
C SER A 391 16.27 6.66 26.83
N ILE A 392 16.13 7.01 28.11
CA ILE A 392 16.50 8.33 28.63
C ILE A 392 17.99 8.63 28.39
N GLU A 393 18.85 7.64 28.61
CA GLU A 393 20.30 7.75 28.39
C GLU A 393 20.61 8.04 26.92
N MET A 394 19.91 7.34 26.02
CA MET A 394 20.03 7.52 24.57
C MET A 394 19.47 8.86 24.09
N LYS A 395 18.41 9.35 24.73
CA LYS A 395 17.86 10.70 24.49
C LYS A 395 18.89 11.77 24.84
N HIS A 396 19.58 11.66 25.98
CA HIS A 396 20.67 12.57 26.32
C HIS A 396 21.81 12.52 25.30
N LEU A 397 22.24 11.33 24.89
CA LEU A 397 23.25 11.17 23.84
C LEU A 397 22.81 11.79 22.51
N CYS A 398 21.55 11.58 22.11
CA CYS A 398 20.96 12.19 20.91
C CYS A 398 21.06 13.70 20.95
N LEU A 399 20.69 14.33 22.07
CA LEU A 399 20.85 15.78 22.24
C LEU A 399 22.30 16.23 22.08
N GLU A 400 23.28 15.47 22.58
CA GLU A 400 24.71 15.81 22.41
C GLU A 400 25.13 15.82 20.94
N TYR A 401 24.76 14.80 20.17
CA TYR A 401 25.20 14.70 18.77
C TYR A 401 24.35 15.49 17.77
N ILE A 402 23.10 15.87 18.06
CA ILE A 402 22.31 16.74 17.15
C ILE A 402 22.65 18.23 17.31
N THR A 403 23.06 18.66 18.50
CA THR A 403 23.34 20.07 18.82
C THR A 403 24.28 20.77 17.81
N PRO A 404 25.37 20.14 17.32
CA PRO A 404 26.28 20.74 16.35
C PRO A 404 25.64 21.08 15.00
N TRP A 405 24.54 20.41 14.64
CA TRP A 405 23.88 20.53 13.34
C TRP A 405 22.87 21.68 13.29
N LEU A 406 22.34 22.10 14.44
CA LEU A 406 21.29 23.13 14.53
C LEU A 406 21.68 24.47 13.85
N PRO A 407 22.92 25.00 14.01
CA PRO A 407 23.29 26.26 13.35
C PRO A 407 23.28 26.18 11.81
N ASN A 408 23.45 24.98 11.22
CA ASN A 408 23.43 24.80 9.77
C ASN A 408 22.05 25.07 9.15
N LEU A 409 20.96 25.07 9.93
CA LEU A 409 19.62 25.42 9.45
C LEU A 409 19.59 26.80 8.76
N THR A 410 20.46 27.72 9.17
CA THR A 410 20.61 29.05 8.54
C THR A 410 20.95 28.96 7.06
N ARG A 411 21.70 27.95 6.64
CA ARG A 411 22.13 27.75 5.24
C ARG A 411 20.94 27.45 4.32
N PHE A 412 19.89 26.85 4.87
CA PHE A 412 18.69 26.43 4.14
C PHE A 412 17.62 27.53 4.08
N CYS A 413 17.82 28.65 4.79
CA CYS A 413 16.87 29.77 4.84
C CYS A 413 17.19 30.90 3.83
N ARG A 414 18.35 30.91 3.18
CA ARG A 414 18.89 32.11 2.52
C ARG A 414 18.34 32.43 1.12
N SER A 415 17.72 31.50 0.39
CA SER A 415 17.26 31.77 -1.01
C SER A 415 16.22 30.80 -1.60
N ASP A 416 15.66 29.87 -0.82
CA ASP A 416 14.82 28.78 -1.34
C ASP A 416 13.61 28.57 -0.42
N ASP A 417 12.43 29.01 -0.87
CA ASP A 417 11.19 28.95 -0.08
C ASP A 417 10.81 27.51 0.28
N ALA A 418 11.10 26.53 -0.58
CA ALA A 418 10.84 25.12 -0.30
C ALA A 418 11.78 24.58 0.79
N LYS A 419 13.06 24.97 0.78
CA LYS A 419 14.00 24.61 1.88
C LYS A 419 13.68 25.33 3.17
N ARG A 420 13.26 26.59 3.11
CA ARG A 420 12.79 27.34 4.29
C ARG A 420 11.56 26.67 4.91
N GLN A 421 10.63 26.17 4.10
CA GLN A 421 9.50 25.39 4.59
C GLN A 421 9.94 24.10 5.29
N LYS A 422 10.96 23.40 4.79
CA LYS A 422 11.53 22.24 5.49
C LYS A 422 12.15 22.59 6.84
N VAL A 423 12.82 23.74 6.94
CA VAL A 423 13.35 24.23 8.23
C VAL A 423 12.21 24.51 9.22
N ASN A 424 11.09 25.10 8.76
CA ASN A 424 9.89 25.26 9.60
C ASN A 424 9.36 23.91 10.10
N VAL A 425 9.29 22.90 9.24
CA VAL A 425 8.86 21.55 9.65
C VAL A 425 9.77 20.96 10.72
N ILE A 426 11.10 21.11 10.60
CA ILE A 426 12.04 20.65 11.63
C ILE A 426 11.80 21.38 12.95
N ILE A 427 11.61 22.70 12.92
CA ILE A 427 11.36 23.49 14.14
C ILE A 427 10.02 23.13 14.79
N ASP A 428 8.96 22.90 14.02
CA ASP A 428 7.68 22.41 14.54
C ASP A 428 7.81 21.01 15.17
N LYS A 429 8.61 20.13 14.57
CA LYS A 429 8.93 18.82 15.15
C LYS A 429 9.73 18.96 16.46
N LEU A 430 10.67 19.90 16.55
CA LEU A 430 11.42 20.18 17.78
C LEU A 430 10.52 20.76 18.88
N ILE A 431 9.55 21.62 18.52
CA ILE A 431 8.52 22.13 19.43
C ILE A 431 7.68 20.97 19.96
N THR A 432 7.20 20.11 19.06
CA THR A 432 6.42 18.92 19.41
C THR A 432 7.20 18.01 20.35
N LEU A 433 8.47 17.74 20.04
CA LEU A 433 9.38 16.97 20.90
C LEU A 433 9.53 17.61 22.28
N THR A 434 9.60 18.95 22.38
CA THR A 434 9.68 19.67 23.66
C THR A 434 8.42 19.51 24.51
N ILE A 435 7.26 19.42 23.86
CA ILE A 435 5.96 19.26 24.52
C ILE A 435 5.75 17.81 24.99
N GLU A 436 6.09 16.84 24.14
CA GLU A 436 5.85 15.41 24.40
C GLU A 436 6.85 14.82 25.40
N GLU A 437 8.08 15.32 25.44
CA GLU A 437 9.18 14.77 26.24
C GLU A 437 9.34 15.49 27.59
N GLU A 438 8.33 15.40 28.46
CA GLU A 438 8.28 16.10 29.75
C GLU A 438 9.55 15.90 30.60
N GLN A 439 10.06 14.67 30.67
CA GLN A 439 11.25 14.32 31.46
C GLN A 439 12.55 14.89 30.89
N MET A 440 12.60 15.14 29.58
CA MET A 440 13.79 15.66 28.89
C MET A 440 13.76 17.18 28.76
N TYR A 441 12.69 17.85 29.20
CA TYR A 441 12.46 19.28 28.98
C TYR A 441 13.69 20.16 29.32
N PRO A 442 14.35 20.05 30.49
CA PRO A 442 15.53 20.88 30.79
C PRO A 442 16.69 20.67 29.82
N SER A 443 16.89 19.42 29.38
CA SER A 443 17.97 19.07 28.45
C SER A 443 17.69 19.59 27.05
N ILE A 444 16.44 19.48 26.59
CA ILE A 444 15.99 20.03 25.30
C ILE A 444 16.14 21.55 25.31
N GLN A 445 15.74 22.21 26.39
CA GLN A 445 15.91 23.66 26.57
C GLN A 445 17.37 24.08 26.43
N ILE A 446 18.30 23.42 27.11
CA ILE A 446 19.72 23.81 27.05
C ILE A 446 20.34 23.48 25.69
N LYS A 447 20.12 22.26 25.19
CA LYS A 447 20.84 21.72 24.02
C LYS A 447 20.25 22.18 22.69
N ILE A 448 18.93 22.28 22.60
CA ILE A 448 18.24 22.68 21.37
C ILE A 448 17.98 24.19 21.38
N TRP A 449 17.13 24.64 22.30
CA TRP A 449 16.67 26.04 22.30
C TRP A 449 17.78 27.01 22.71
N GLY A 450 18.61 26.65 23.68
CA GLY A 450 19.80 27.40 24.05
C GLY A 450 20.80 27.54 22.91
N LYS A 451 20.93 26.52 22.06
CA LYS A 451 21.80 26.58 20.88
C LYS A 451 21.20 27.41 19.76
N LEU A 452 19.91 27.21 19.44
CA LEU A 452 19.20 28.01 18.43
C LEU A 452 19.10 29.48 18.83
N GLY A 453 18.94 29.77 20.12
CA GLY A 453 18.93 31.12 20.69
C GLY A 453 20.23 31.91 20.45
N GLN A 454 21.35 31.21 20.25
CA GLN A 454 22.64 31.82 19.90
C GLN A 454 22.81 32.06 18.40
N VAL A 455 21.80 31.78 17.56
CA VAL A 455 21.85 31.90 16.10
C VAL A 455 20.84 32.97 15.65
N PRO A 456 21.24 34.25 15.55
CA PRO A 456 20.32 35.37 15.32
C PRO A 456 19.42 35.22 14.09
N GLN A 457 19.93 34.58 13.03
CA GLN A 457 19.21 34.40 11.77
C GLN A 457 18.05 33.40 11.87
N LEU A 458 17.99 32.57 12.91
CA LEU A 458 16.89 31.62 13.14
C LEU A 458 15.86 32.14 14.14
N LEU A 459 16.20 33.17 14.93
CA LEU A 459 15.34 33.65 16.02
C LEU A 459 13.95 34.04 15.54
N GLY A 460 13.83 34.85 14.49
CA GLY A 460 12.52 35.26 13.96
C GLY A 460 11.67 34.06 13.58
N LEU A 461 12.27 33.09 12.89
CA LEU A 461 11.57 31.88 12.43
C LEU A 461 11.16 30.98 13.61
N VAL A 462 12.01 30.83 14.63
CA VAL A 462 11.66 30.07 15.85
C VAL A 462 10.51 30.74 16.60
N LEU A 463 10.57 32.07 16.78
CA LEU A 463 9.52 32.83 17.47
C LEU A 463 8.19 32.77 16.72
N ASP A 464 8.20 32.88 15.39
CA ASP A 464 7.00 32.75 14.56
C ASP A 464 6.35 31.36 14.76
N ASN A 465 7.14 30.29 14.79
CA ASN A 465 6.63 28.94 15.03
C ASN A 465 6.10 28.76 16.47
N PHE A 466 6.75 29.35 17.49
CA PHE A 466 6.25 29.34 18.87
C PHE A 466 4.90 30.06 18.99
N ILE A 467 4.77 31.23 18.36
CA ILE A 467 3.53 32.01 18.33
C ILE A 467 2.44 31.23 17.61
N GLN A 468 2.73 30.71 16.42
CA GLN A 468 1.78 29.93 15.63
C GLN A 468 1.27 28.72 16.41
N ARG A 469 2.17 27.96 17.06
CA ARG A 469 1.80 26.79 17.88
C ARG A 469 0.94 27.20 19.09
N SER A 470 1.31 28.28 19.77
CA SER A 470 0.58 28.79 20.95
C SER A 470 -0.82 29.27 20.61
N VAL A 471 -0.99 29.97 19.47
CA VAL A 471 -2.30 30.42 18.98
C VAL A 471 -3.18 29.24 18.58
N SER A 472 -2.61 28.23 17.92
CA SER A 472 -3.34 27.04 17.45
C SER A 472 -3.90 26.19 18.59
N CYS A 473 -3.21 26.14 19.74
CA CYS A 473 -3.62 25.35 20.91
C CYS A 473 -4.46 26.13 21.94
N GLY A 474 -4.64 27.44 21.75
CA GLY A 474 -5.42 28.32 22.64
C GLY A 474 -4.62 28.89 23.83
N LEU A 475 -4.97 30.13 24.20
CA LEU A 475 -4.40 30.85 25.35
C LEU A 475 -4.64 30.09 26.67
N GLY A 476 -3.57 29.81 27.40
CA GLY A 476 -3.61 29.12 28.71
C GLY A 476 -3.43 27.60 28.66
N SER A 477 -3.31 27.00 27.46
CA SER A 477 -2.96 25.59 27.28
C SER A 477 -1.57 25.27 27.86
N LEU A 478 -1.34 23.99 28.21
CA LEU A 478 -0.03 23.51 28.67
C LEU A 478 1.05 23.80 27.62
N GLN A 479 0.71 23.64 26.35
CA GLN A 479 1.57 23.94 25.21
C GLN A 479 1.94 25.42 25.15
N ALA A 480 0.98 26.33 25.33
CA ALA A 480 1.25 27.77 25.37
C ALA A 480 2.12 28.15 26.58
N LYS A 481 2.03 27.44 27.71
CA LYS A 481 2.89 27.66 28.89
C LYS A 481 4.31 27.13 28.70
N ILE A 482 4.49 26.05 27.94
CA ILE A 482 5.82 25.47 27.63
C ILE A 482 6.58 26.35 26.62
N MET A 483 5.85 27.05 25.74
CA MET A 483 6.41 27.96 24.73
C MET A 483 6.69 29.39 25.24
N ALA A 484 6.03 29.81 26.31
CA ALA A 484 6.26 31.09 26.99
C ALA A 484 7.49 31.01 27.90
#